data_AF-A0A259MTI2-F1
#
_entry.id   AF-A0A259MTI2-F1
#
_cell.length_a   1.000
_cell.length_b   1.000
_cell.length_c   1.000
_cell.angle_alpha   90.00
_cell.angle_beta   90.00
_cell.angle_gamma   90.00
#
_symmetry.space_group_name_H-M   'P 1'
#
loop_
_entity.id
_entity.type
_entity.pdbx_description
1 polymer ?
#
loop_
_entity_poly.entity_id
_entity_poly.type
_entity_poly.pdbx_seq_one_letter_code
_entity_poly.pdbx_strand_id
1 'polypeptide(L)'
;MLRLATLAATFFVATSAFPALALDCPKPQPTGKPGILKEAPAQMTAVGKQLASGDTFNAIASATADLRIRYPGIESAEVVNYLVTAYCPAVAADKKLSEAQKKSAVDGFAAQVMRQVY
;
A
#
# COMPACT_ATOMS: atom_id res chain seq x y z
N MET A 1 7.17 -47.22 -49.70
CA MET A 1 7.82 -46.19 -48.86
C MET A 1 7.01 -44.91 -48.98
N LEU A 2 6.13 -44.63 -48.01
CA LEU A 2 5.25 -43.45 -48.02
C LEU A 2 5.61 -42.59 -46.80
N ARG A 3 6.23 -41.43 -47.03
CA ARG A 3 6.69 -40.52 -45.97
C ARG A 3 5.50 -39.66 -45.49
N LEU A 4 5.14 -39.81 -44.21
CA LEU A 4 4.19 -38.92 -43.52
C LEU A 4 4.80 -37.52 -43.40
N ALA A 5 4.05 -36.51 -43.85
CA ALA A 5 4.37 -35.10 -43.62
C ALA A 5 3.67 -34.64 -42.32
N THR A 6 4.44 -34.44 -41.26
CA THR A 6 4.01 -33.86 -39.99
C THR A 6 3.96 -32.34 -40.12
N LEU A 7 2.75 -31.77 -40.20
CA LEU A 7 2.53 -30.33 -40.09
C LEU A 7 2.56 -29.92 -38.61
N ALA A 8 3.64 -29.26 -38.21
CA ALA A 8 3.79 -28.67 -36.88
C ALA A 8 2.89 -27.42 -36.76
N ALA A 9 1.86 -27.50 -35.93
CA ALA A 9 1.03 -26.36 -35.57
C ALA A 9 1.73 -25.54 -34.47
N THR A 10 2.40 -24.46 -34.85
CA THR A 10 2.92 -23.45 -33.91
C THR A 10 1.76 -22.65 -33.32
N PHE A 11 1.38 -22.98 -32.09
CA PHE A 11 0.46 -22.19 -31.27
C PHE A 11 1.21 -20.92 -30.78
N PHE A 12 0.96 -19.79 -31.43
CA PHE A 12 1.38 -18.47 -30.93
C PHE A 12 0.45 -18.09 -29.79
N VAL A 13 0.88 -18.29 -28.54
CA VAL A 13 0.18 -17.77 -27.36
C VAL A 13 0.49 -16.28 -27.26
N ALA A 14 -0.40 -15.44 -27.79
CA ALA A 14 -0.36 -14.00 -27.59
C ALA A 14 -0.69 -13.70 -26.12
N THR A 15 0.34 -13.46 -25.30
CA THR A 15 0.19 -12.94 -23.94
C THR A 15 -0.12 -11.45 -24.03
N SER A 16 -1.38 -11.09 -23.86
CA SER A 16 -1.83 -9.71 -23.69
C SER A 16 -1.27 -9.14 -22.40
N ALA A 17 -0.21 -8.33 -22.51
CA ALA A 17 0.25 -7.48 -21.42
C ALA A 17 -0.78 -6.35 -21.22
N PHE A 18 -1.74 -6.56 -20.34
CA PHE A 18 -2.59 -5.46 -19.87
C PHE A 18 -1.70 -4.46 -19.13
N PRO A 19 -1.80 -3.15 -19.42
CA PRO A 19 -1.10 -2.15 -18.62
C PRO A 19 -1.60 -2.27 -17.19
N ALA A 20 -0.69 -2.50 -16.25
CA ALA A 20 -1.02 -2.42 -14.84
C ALA A 20 -1.53 -1.00 -14.57
N LEU A 21 -2.81 -0.88 -14.23
CA LEU A 21 -3.43 0.40 -13.88
C LEU A 21 -2.66 1.02 -12.71
N ALA A 22 -2.61 2.35 -12.68
CA ALA A 22 -1.97 3.09 -11.60
C ALA A 22 -2.55 2.67 -10.24
N LEU A 23 -1.69 2.56 -9.23
CA LEU A 23 -2.10 2.21 -7.87
C LEU A 23 -3.17 3.20 -7.34
N ASP A 24 -4.37 2.70 -7.05
CA ASP A 24 -5.44 3.50 -6.44
C ASP A 24 -5.25 3.54 -4.91
N CYS A 25 -5.04 4.75 -4.38
CA CYS A 25 -4.81 4.97 -2.96
C CYS A 25 -6.07 5.48 -2.27
N PRO A 26 -6.38 4.99 -1.05
CA PRO A 26 -7.50 5.50 -0.28
C PRO A 26 -7.33 7.00 -0.03
N LYS A 27 -8.42 7.74 -0.16
CA LYS A 27 -8.44 9.17 0.17
C LYS A 27 -8.49 9.33 1.71
N PRO A 28 -7.86 10.39 2.27
CA PRO A 28 -8.04 10.74 3.67
C PRO A 28 -9.51 10.82 4.05
N GLN A 29 -9.84 10.27 5.23
CA GLN A 29 -11.19 10.37 5.74
C GLN A 29 -11.53 11.83 6.08
N PRO A 30 -12.76 12.29 5.82
CA PRO A 30 -13.17 13.65 6.17
C PRO A 30 -13.15 13.83 7.70
N THR A 31 -12.39 14.82 8.15
CA THR A 31 -12.24 15.16 9.58
C THR A 31 -13.57 15.67 10.15
N GLY A 32 -13.88 15.34 11.41
CA GLY A 32 -15.00 15.94 12.15
C GLY A 32 -16.09 14.98 12.64
N LYS A 33 -15.98 13.68 12.34
CA LYS A 33 -16.82 12.65 12.96
C LYS A 33 -16.15 12.07 14.22
N PRO A 34 -16.91 11.66 15.25
CA PRO A 34 -16.39 10.85 16.33
C PRO A 34 -15.70 9.59 15.78
N GLY A 35 -14.56 9.19 16.35
CA GLY A 35 -13.74 8.08 15.84
C GLY A 35 -12.89 8.41 14.61
N ILE A 36 -12.81 9.67 14.16
CA ILE A 36 -11.92 10.04 13.06
C ILE A 36 -10.76 10.87 13.58
N LEU A 37 -9.55 10.39 13.31
CA LEU A 37 -8.29 11.09 13.53
C LEU A 37 -8.34 12.48 12.87
N LYS A 38 -8.07 13.52 13.65
CA LYS A 38 -8.13 14.92 13.21
C LYS A 38 -6.77 15.38 12.66
N GLU A 39 -6.18 14.55 11.80
CA GLU A 39 -4.86 14.78 11.24
C GLU A 39 -4.95 15.69 10.02
N ALA A 40 -4.09 16.71 9.97
CA ALA A 40 -3.99 17.57 8.80
C ALA A 40 -3.36 16.80 7.62
N PRO A 41 -3.72 17.11 6.36
CA PRO A 41 -3.14 16.46 5.18
C PRO A 41 -1.61 16.50 5.15
N ALA A 42 -1.00 17.57 5.66
CA ALA A 42 0.45 17.71 5.77
C ALA A 42 1.07 16.72 6.78
N GLN A 43 0.40 16.47 7.91
CA GLN A 43 0.84 15.51 8.92
C GLN A 43 0.77 14.08 8.36
N MET A 44 -0.34 13.71 7.70
CA MET A 44 -0.46 12.43 7.01
C MET A 44 0.65 12.23 5.97
N THR A 45 0.95 13.27 5.18
CA THR A 45 2.02 13.21 4.18
C THR A 45 3.39 13.00 4.83
N ALA A 46 3.66 13.65 5.96
CA ALA A 46 4.91 13.48 6.70
C ALA A 46 5.05 12.05 7.25
N VAL A 47 3.99 11.52 7.85
CA VAL A 47 3.95 10.12 8.33
C VAL A 47 4.13 9.15 7.17
N GLY A 48 3.47 9.36 6.03
CA GLY A 48 3.64 8.54 4.83
C GLY A 48 5.08 8.45 4.36
N LYS A 49 5.79 9.58 4.31
CA LYS A 49 7.22 9.63 3.97
C LYS A 49 8.09 8.90 5.00
N GLN A 50 7.80 9.06 6.29
CA GLN A 50 8.51 8.34 7.35
C GLN A 50 8.35 6.83 7.20
N LEU A 51 7.13 6.35 6.98
CA LEU A 51 6.82 4.92 6.81
C LEU A 51 7.51 4.32 5.57
N ALA A 52 7.73 5.12 4.53
CA ALA A 52 8.43 4.72 3.30
C ALA A 52 9.98 4.89 3.35
N SER A 53 10.56 5.32 4.48
CA SER A 53 11.99 5.70 4.54
C SER A 53 12.99 4.54 4.72
N GLY A 54 12.52 3.31 4.90
CA GLY A 54 13.36 2.09 4.90
C GLY A 54 13.28 1.26 6.18
N ASP A 55 13.11 1.88 7.35
CA ASP A 55 12.87 1.16 8.61
C ASP A 55 11.38 1.12 8.95
N THR A 56 10.64 0.38 8.13
CA THR A 56 9.18 0.32 8.21
C THR A 56 8.70 -0.26 9.55
N PHE A 57 9.42 -1.23 10.14
CA PHE A 57 9.01 -1.84 11.41
C PHE A 57 9.02 -0.85 12.56
N ASN A 58 10.11 -0.11 12.74
CA ASN A 58 10.21 0.89 13.80
C ASN A 58 9.36 2.12 13.48
N ALA A 59 9.21 2.49 12.21
CA ALA A 59 8.35 3.59 11.81
C ALA A 59 6.87 3.33 12.14
N ILE A 60 6.36 2.12 11.92
CA ILE A 60 4.99 1.73 12.30
C ILE A 60 4.82 1.79 13.83
N ALA A 61 5.76 1.22 14.58
CA ALA A 61 5.71 1.22 16.04
C ALA A 61 5.71 2.65 16.61
N SER A 62 6.60 3.50 16.10
CA SER A 62 6.71 4.90 16.52
C SER A 62 5.46 5.70 16.16
N ALA A 63 4.93 5.57 14.95
CA ALA A 63 3.72 6.28 14.53
C ALA A 63 2.48 5.81 15.33
N THR A 64 2.39 4.51 15.61
CA THR A 64 1.32 3.93 16.44
C THR A 64 1.37 4.47 17.88
N ALA A 65 2.56 4.53 18.48
CA ALA A 65 2.74 5.07 19.83
C ALA A 65 2.37 6.56 19.88
N ASP A 66 2.86 7.35 18.93
CA ASP A 66 2.53 8.77 18.83
C ASP A 66 1.02 9.02 18.69
N LEU A 67 0.33 8.26 17.83
CA LEU A 67 -1.13 8.37 17.68
C LEU A 67 -1.86 8.03 18.98
N ARG A 68 -1.46 6.98 19.69
CA ARG A 68 -2.09 6.59 20.97
C ARG A 68 -1.87 7.61 22.08
N ILE A 69 -0.74 8.35 22.05
CA ILE A 69 -0.48 9.46 22.97
C ILE A 69 -1.37 10.67 22.64
N ARG A 70 -1.46 11.04 21.36
CA ARG A 70 -2.22 12.22 20.91
C ARG A 70 -3.74 12.00 20.94
N TYR A 71 -4.18 10.76 20.77
CA TYR A 71 -5.58 10.36 20.74
C TYR A 71 -5.82 9.21 21.73
N PRO A 72 -5.95 9.51 23.04
CA PRO A 72 -6.23 8.49 24.05
C PRO A 72 -7.54 7.76 23.73
N GLY A 73 -7.50 6.42 23.74
CA GLY A 73 -8.65 5.58 23.43
C GLY A 73 -8.94 5.40 21.94
N ILE A 74 -8.03 5.78 21.05
CA ILE A 74 -8.17 5.50 19.62
C ILE A 74 -8.27 3.99 19.35
N GLU A 75 -9.20 3.60 18.47
CA GLU A 75 -9.38 2.20 18.10
C GLU A 75 -8.24 1.72 17.20
N SER A 76 -7.83 0.46 17.38
CA SER A 76 -6.80 -0.15 16.52
C SER A 76 -7.15 -0.04 15.03
N ALA A 77 -8.43 -0.18 14.66
CA ALA A 77 -8.87 -0.03 13.28
C ALA A 77 -8.62 1.37 12.71
N GLU A 78 -8.76 2.42 13.52
CA GLU A 78 -8.52 3.81 13.11
C GLU A 78 -7.03 4.07 12.91
N VAL A 79 -6.18 3.50 13.77
CA VAL A 79 -4.72 3.53 13.60
C VAL A 79 -4.32 2.83 12.30
N VAL A 80 -4.81 1.61 12.05
CA VAL A 80 -4.51 0.89 10.81
C VAL A 80 -4.94 1.68 9.59
N ASN A 81 -6.19 2.16 9.57
CA ASN A 81 -6.73 2.92 8.46
C ASN A 81 -5.89 4.17 8.18
N TYR A 82 -5.48 4.89 9.22
CA TYR A 82 -4.62 6.06 9.09
C TYR A 82 -3.25 5.71 8.49
N LEU A 83 -2.56 4.71 9.05
CA LEU A 83 -1.21 4.36 8.59
C LEU A 83 -1.20 3.91 7.13
N VAL A 84 -2.17 3.10 6.71
CA VAL A 84 -2.30 2.65 5.31
C VAL A 84 -2.63 3.84 4.39
N THR A 85 -3.53 4.72 4.82
CA THR A 85 -3.91 5.91 4.05
C THR A 85 -2.75 6.90 3.90
N ALA A 86 -1.90 7.02 4.92
CA ALA A 86 -0.70 7.84 4.87
C ALA A 86 0.39 7.24 3.97
N TYR A 87 0.58 5.91 4.02
CA TYR A 87 1.65 5.21 3.31
C TYR A 87 1.43 5.12 1.79
N CYS A 88 0.21 4.79 1.36
CA CYS A 88 -0.06 4.50 -0.05
C CYS A 88 0.40 5.60 -1.01
N PRO A 89 0.09 6.91 -0.79
CA PRO A 89 0.54 7.98 -1.68
C PRO A 89 2.05 8.11 -1.79
N ALA A 90 2.81 7.78 -0.73
CA ALA A 90 4.27 7.83 -0.75
C ALA A 90 4.84 6.77 -1.70
N VAL A 91 4.28 5.55 -1.68
CA VAL A 91 4.64 4.46 -2.59
C VAL A 91 4.16 4.75 -4.02
N ALA A 92 2.94 5.27 -4.18
CA ALA A 92 2.39 5.62 -5.49
C ALA A 92 3.28 6.63 -6.24
N ALA A 93 3.91 7.55 -5.51
CA ALA A 93 4.83 8.54 -6.04
C ALA A 93 6.25 8.00 -6.33
N ASP A 94 6.59 6.78 -5.91
CA ASP A 94 7.91 6.20 -6.15
C ASP A 94 8.06 5.75 -7.61
N LYS A 95 8.85 6.49 -8.37
CA LYS A 95 9.13 6.23 -9.80
C LYS A 95 10.10 5.07 -10.01
N LYS A 96 10.72 4.55 -8.96
CA LYS A 96 11.65 3.40 -9.04
C LYS A 96 10.92 2.06 -9.02
N LEU A 97 9.64 2.06 -8.65
CA LEU A 97 8.81 0.87 -8.55
C LEU A 97 7.87 0.78 -9.75
N SER A 98 7.74 -0.43 -10.30
CA SER A 98 6.63 -0.77 -11.19
C SER A 98 5.30 -0.78 -10.43
N GLU A 99 4.18 -0.65 -11.13
CA GLU A 99 2.85 -0.68 -10.50
C GLU A 99 2.60 -1.98 -9.70
N ALA A 100 3.12 -3.11 -10.19
CA ALA A 100 3.06 -4.37 -9.46
C ALA A 100 3.88 -4.33 -8.16
N GLN A 101 5.07 -3.72 -8.18
CA GLN A 101 5.89 -3.53 -6.98
C GLN A 101 5.23 -2.57 -5.99
N LYS A 102 4.60 -1.49 -6.46
CA LYS A 102 3.84 -0.56 -5.63
C LYS A 102 2.68 -1.26 -4.92
N LYS A 103 1.90 -2.06 -5.65
CA LYS A 103 0.82 -2.86 -5.07
C LYS A 103 1.34 -3.83 -4.03
N SER A 104 2.39 -4.60 -4.36
CA SER A 104 2.99 -5.55 -3.42
C SER A 104 3.53 -4.86 -2.17
N ALA A 105 4.12 -3.67 -2.30
CA ALA A 105 4.62 -2.88 -1.17
C ALA A 105 3.48 -2.39 -0.26
N VAL A 106 2.36 -1.93 -0.82
CA VAL A 106 1.18 -1.51 -0.02
C VAL A 106 0.51 -2.71 0.65
N ASP A 107 0.32 -3.82 -0.05
CA ASP A 107 -0.29 -5.03 0.51
C ASP A 107 0.60 -5.60 1.66
N GLY A 108 1.92 -5.65 1.46
CA GLY A 108 2.88 -6.08 2.48
C GLY A 108 2.91 -5.15 3.69
N PHE A 109 2.86 -3.83 3.46
CA PHE A 109 2.78 -2.84 4.52
C PHE A 109 1.49 -2.99 5.35
N ALA A 110 0.32 -3.12 4.70
CA ALA A 110 -0.94 -3.31 5.39
C ALA A 110 -0.93 -4.56 6.27
N ALA A 111 -0.39 -5.67 5.77
CA ALA A 111 -0.23 -6.89 6.57
C ALA A 111 0.70 -6.70 7.78
N GLN A 112 1.77 -5.91 7.63
CA GLN A 112 2.69 -5.61 8.73
C GLN A 112 2.04 -4.72 9.80
N VAL A 113 1.31 -3.69 9.38
CA VAL A 113 0.55 -2.82 10.29
C VAL A 113 -0.46 -3.64 11.09
N MET A 114 -1.21 -4.53 10.44
CA MET A 114 -2.18 -5.40 11.12
C MET A 114 -1.53 -6.26 12.21
N ARG A 115 -0.32 -6.79 11.98
CA ARG A 115 0.42 -7.62 12.96
C ARG A 115 0.99 -6.83 14.14
N GLN A 116 1.20 -5.52 13.99
CA GLN A 116 1.83 -4.68 15.03
C GLN A 116 0.81 -3.87 15.84
N VAL A 117 -0.37 -3.61 15.29
CA VAL A 117 -1.38 -2.76 15.92
C VAL A 117 -2.39 -3.57 16.74
N TYR A 118 -2.71 -4.79 16.30
CA TYR A 118 -3.53 -5.78 17.01
C TYR A 118 -2.64 -6.78 17.76
#